data_AF-A0A2V8M1H0-F1
#
_entry.id   AF-A0A2V8M1H0-F1
#
_cell.length_a   1.000
_cell.length_b   1.000
_cell.length_c   1.000
_cell.angle_alpha   90.00
_cell.angle_beta   90.00
_cell.angle_gamma   90.00
#
_symmetry.space_group_name_H-M   'P 1'
#
loop_
_entity.id
_entity.type
_entity.pdbx_description
1 polymer ?
#
loop_
_entity_poly.entity_id
_entity_poly.type
_entity_poly.pdbx_seq_one_letter_code
_entity_poly.pdbx_strand_id
1 'polypeptide(L)' 'MSKAKIVAIEAGTLFTPTKKLASARLIIEGNSIAEVGEAESVRIPAGAEKVEASQFVVVPGFIDSHIHGCGGVDVMDGS' A
#
# COMPACT_ATOMS: atom_id res chain seq x y z
N MET A 1 -3.83 16.17 20.31
CA MET A 1 -3.19 15.09 19.54
C MET A 1 -3.25 15.45 18.07
N SER A 2 -2.16 15.28 17.31
CA SER A 2 -2.15 15.56 15.86
C SER A 2 -3.15 14.65 15.14
N LYS A 3 -3.89 15.17 14.16
CA LYS A 3 -4.70 14.31 13.27
C LYS A 3 -3.78 13.31 12.56
N ALA A 4 -4.22 12.06 12.45
CA ALA A 4 -3.51 11.05 11.66
C ALA A 4 -3.51 11.45 10.18
N LYS A 5 -2.39 11.25 9.50
CA LYS A 5 -2.29 11.45 8.06
C LYS A 5 -3.19 10.43 7.36
N ILE A 6 -3.99 10.90 6.40
CA ILE A 6 -4.87 10.04 5.60
C ILE A 6 -4.31 10.00 4.18
N VAL A 7 -4.18 8.79 3.61
CA VAL A 7 -3.75 8.58 2.22
C VAL A 7 -4.80 7.74 1.50
N ALA A 8 -5.19 8.15 0.31
CA ALA A 8 -6.06 7.42 -0.59
C ALA A 8 -5.26 7.01 -1.84
N ILE A 9 -5.16 5.71 -2.10
CA ILE A 9 -4.49 5.17 -3.28
C ILE A 9 -5.57 4.71 -4.27
N GLU A 10 -5.58 5.29 -5.46
CA GLU A 10 -6.36 4.80 -6.61
C GLU A 10 -5.54 3.73 -7.33
N ALA A 11 -6.03 2.50 -7.44
CA ALA A 11 -5.29 1.38 -7.98
C ALA A 11 -5.97 0.84 -9.26
N GLY A 12 -5.17 0.60 -10.31
CA GLY A 12 -5.68 -0.06 -11.53
C GLY A 12 -6.05 -1.51 -11.26
N THR A 13 -5.20 -2.20 -10.51
CA THR A 13 -5.50 -3.51 -9.92
C THR A 13 -4.99 -3.53 -8.49
N LEU A 14 -5.81 -4.00 -7.55
CA LEU A 14 -5.39 -4.19 -6.16
C LEU A 14 -5.53 -5.65 -5.78
N PHE A 15 -4.45 -6.23 -5.26
CA PHE A 15 -4.50 -7.53 -4.62
C PHE A 15 -4.60 -7.38 -3.11
N THR A 16 -5.57 -8.07 -2.54
CA THR A 16 -5.57 -8.46 -1.13
C THR A 16 -5.05 -9.90 -1.04
N PRO A 17 -4.77 -10.45 0.16
CA PRO A 17 -4.35 -11.85 0.29
C PRO A 17 -5.34 -12.85 -0.32
N THR A 18 -6.61 -12.48 -0.49
CA THR A 18 -7.68 -13.39 -0.92
C THR A 18 -8.43 -12.95 -2.18
N LYS A 19 -8.25 -11.72 -2.65
CA LYS A 19 -9.03 -11.13 -3.76
C LYS A 19 -8.17 -10.29 -4.68
N LYS A 20 -8.54 -10.25 -5.95
CA LYS A 20 -8.11 -9.28 -6.96
C LYS A 20 -9.28 -8.33 -7.23
N LEU A 21 -9.05 -7.03 -7.10
CA LEU A 21 -10.01 -5.96 -7.39
C LEU A 21 -9.49 -5.16 -8.59
N ALA A 22 -10.38 -4.75 -9.50
CA ALA A 22 -10.04 -3.97 -10.68
C ALA A 22 -10.61 -2.55 -10.53
N SER A 23 -9.81 -1.51 -10.77
CA SER A 23 -10.21 -0.13 -10.47
C SER A 23 -10.62 0.02 -9.00
N ALA A 24 -9.66 -0.18 -8.10
CA ALA A 24 -9.87 -0.28 -6.66
C ALA A 24 -9.33 0.94 -5.91
N ARG A 25 -9.76 1.11 -4.66
CA ARG A 25 -9.28 2.17 -3.76
C ARG A 25 -8.86 1.59 -2.42
N LEU A 26 -7.76 2.11 -1.90
CA LEU A 26 -7.22 1.80 -0.57
C LEU A 26 -7.12 3.08 0.26
N ILE A 27 -7.67 3.08 1.47
CA ILE A 27 -7.52 4.16 2.44
C ILE A 27 -6.58 3.71 3.55
N ILE A 28 -5.56 4.53 3.81
CA ILE A 28 -4.60 4.37 4.89
C ILE A 28 -4.78 5.53 5.85
N GLU A 29 -4.95 5.22 7.14
CA GLU A 29 -4.99 6.20 8.23
C GLU A 29 -3.82 5.94 9.19
N GLY A 30 -2.87 6.87 9.23
CA GLY A 30 -1.63 6.69 9.99
C GLY A 30 -0.87 5.46 9.52
N ASN A 31 -0.85 4.42 10.36
CA ASN A 31 -0.08 3.18 10.14
C ASN A 31 -0.97 1.97 9.84
N SER A 32 -2.24 2.18 9.49
CA SER A 32 -3.20 1.09 9.29
C SER A 32 -4.03 1.30 8.05
N ILE A 33 -4.41 0.20 7.41
CA ILE A 33 -5.40 0.20 6.33
C ILE A 33 -6.77 0.38 6.98
N ALA A 34 -7.44 1.47 6.64
CA ALA A 34 -8.78 1.78 7.16
C ALA A 34 -9.87 1.13 6.30
N GLU A 35 -9.72 1.14 4.98
CA GLU A 35 -10.72 0.60 4.04
C GLU A 35 -10.08 0.17 2.72
N VAL A 36 -10.62 -0.89 2.10
CA VAL A 36 -10.22 -1.36 0.77
C VAL A 36 -11.44 -1.91 0.02
N GLY A 37 -11.55 -1.59 -1.26
CA GLY A 37 -12.68 -2.01 -2.07
C GLY A 37 -12.62 -1.49 -3.50
N GLU A 38 -13.66 -1.76 -4.28
CA GLU A 38 -13.83 -1.17 -5.61
C GLU A 38 -13.89 0.36 -5.47
N ALA A 39 -13.33 1.11 -6.43
CA ALA A 39 -13.19 2.56 -6.32
C ALA A 39 -14.53 3.29 -6.18
N GLU A 40 -15.62 2.73 -6.70
CA GLU A 40 -16.96 3.31 -6.55
C GLU A 40 -17.55 3.08 -5.15
N SER A 41 -17.08 2.07 -4.43
CA SER A 41 -17.61 1.66 -3.13
C SER A 41 -16.95 2.35 -1.93
N VAL A 42 -15.67 2.71 -2.06
CA VAL A 42 -14.87 3.32 -0.99
C VAL A 42 -14.82 4.82 -1.18
N ARG A 43 -15.16 5.64 -0.18
CA ARG A 43 -15.09 7.11 -0.31
C ARG A 43 -13.72 7.64 0.09
N ILE A 44 -13.28 8.72 -0.55
CA ILE A 44 -12.05 9.43 -0.16
C ILE A 44 -12.38 10.41 0.97
N PRO A 45 -11.79 10.26 2.18
CA PRO A 45 -12.00 11.20 3.27
C PRO A 45 -11.46 12.60 2.93
N ALA A 46 -12.09 13.63 3.49
CA ALA A 46 -11.64 15.02 3.30
C ALA A 46 -10.23 15.22 3.88
N GLY A 47 -9.35 15.84 3.10
CA GLY A 47 -7.96 16.09 3.49
C GLY A 47 -7.02 14.89 3.31
N ALA A 48 -7.47 13.80 2.68
CA ALA A 48 -6.59 12.71 2.29
C ALA A 48 -5.60 13.15 1.19
N GLU A 49 -4.34 12.76 1.35
CA GLU A 49 -3.36 12.78 0.26
C GLU A 49 -3.75 11.73 -0.77
N LYS A 50 -3.80 12.11 -2.04
CA LYS A 50 -4.15 11.19 -3.13
C LYS A 50 -2.89 10.66 -3.81
N VAL A 51 -2.82 9.35 -3.97
CA VAL A 51 -1.79 8.66 -4.73
C VAL A 51 -2.45 8.05 -5.96
N GLU A 52 -2.03 8.50 -7.14
CA GLU A 52 -2.55 8.04 -8.41
C GLU A 52 -1.76 6.80 -8.88
N ALA A 53 -2.39 5.63 -8.81
CA ALA A 53 -1.84 4.37 -9.25
C ALA A 53 -2.82 3.57 -10.14
N SER A 54 -3.75 4.25 -10.82
CA SER A 54 -4.75 3.64 -11.72
C SER A 54 -4.15 2.85 -12.88
N GLN A 55 -2.89 3.09 -13.23
CA GLN A 55 -2.17 2.36 -14.27
C GLN A 55 -1.26 1.25 -13.72
N PHE A 56 -1.25 1.04 -12.40
CA PHE A 56 -0.35 0.13 -11.72
C PHE A 56 -1.10 -0.95 -10.92
N VAL A 57 -0.32 -1.91 -10.43
CA VAL A 57 -0.78 -2.95 -9.51
C VAL A 57 -0.36 -2.57 -8.09
N VAL A 58 -1.31 -2.55 -7.18
CA VAL A 58 -1.09 -2.36 -5.74
C VAL A 58 -1.19 -3.71 -5.04
N VAL A 59 -0.19 -4.05 -4.23
CA VAL A 59 -0.07 -5.31 -3.49
C VAL A 59 0.32 -5.02 -2.04
N PRO A 60 0.11 -5.96 -1.09
CA PRO A 60 0.76 -5.89 0.19
C PRO A 60 2.29 -5.83 0.01
N GLY A 61 2.98 -5.12 0.89
CA GLY A 61 4.44 -5.10 0.90
C GLY A 61 4.99 -6.52 0.98
N PHE A 62 6.03 -6.81 0.19
CA PHE A 62 6.66 -8.12 0.22
C PHE A 62 7.34 -8.38 1.56
N ILE A 63 7.27 -9.64 1.99
CA ILE A 63 7.96 -10.14 3.17
C ILE A 63 9.06 -11.07 2.68
N ASP A 64 10.31 -10.65 2.83
CA ASP A 64 11.47 -11.49 2.62
C ASP A 64 11.86 -12.12 3.96
N SER A 65 11.67 -13.43 4.08
CA SER A 65 11.98 -14.17 5.31
C SER A 65 13.43 -14.58 5.42
N HIS A 66 14.20 -14.50 4.33
CA HIS A 66 15.56 -15.03 4.31
C HIS A 66 16.42 -14.35 3.24
N ILE A 67 17.25 -13.41 3.70
CA ILE A 67 18.18 -12.65 2.87
C ILE A 67 19.58 -12.65 3.51
N HIS A 68 20.62 -12.77 2.67
CA HIS A 68 22.02 -12.67 3.10
C HIS A 68 22.63 -11.29 2.81
N GLY A 69 21.98 -10.45 2.00
CA GLY A 69 22.50 -9.15 1.63
C GLY A 69 21.64 -8.48 0.57
N CYS A 70 21.78 -7.16 0.41
CA CYS A 70 21.14 -6.42 -0.67
C CYS A 70 21.99 -5.18 -1.02
N GLY A 71 21.80 -4.61 -2.22
CA GLY A 71 22.49 -3.37 -2.59
C GLY A 71 24.02 -3.46 -2.67
N GLY A 72 24.59 -4.67 -2.81
CA GLY A 72 26.04 -4.89 -2.91
C GLY A 72 26.76 -5.10 -1.58
N VAL A 73 26.03 -5.27 -0.48
CA VAL A 73 26.57 -5.60 0.86
C VAL A 73 25.95 -6.88 1.39
N ASP A 74 26.72 -7.65 2.16
CA ASP A 74 26.36 -8.93 2.78
C ASP A 74 26.32 -8.81 4.32
N VAL A 75 25.42 -9.53 4.97
CA VAL A 75 25.26 -9.54 6.44
C VAL A 75 26.45 -10.19 7.16
N MET A 76 27.31 -10.89 6.42
CA MET A 76 28.52 -11.53 6.89
C MET A 76 29.79 -10.75 6.53
N ASP A 77 29.68 -9.56 5.92
CA ASP A 77 30.85 -8.77 5.48
C ASP A 77 31.74 -8.30 6.65
N GLY A 78 31.21 -8.24 7.87
CA GLY A 78 31.98 -7.94 9.10
C GLY A 78 32.69 -6.57 9.12
N SER A 79 32.36 -5.69 8.16
CA SER A 79 32.85 -4.32 8.02
C SER A 79 32.17 -3.33 8.95
#